data_AF-A0A143Z7D2-F1
#
_entry.id   AF-A0A143Z7D2-F1
#
_cell.length_a   1.000
_cell.length_b   1.000
_cell.length_c   1.000
_cell.angle_alpha   90.00
_cell.angle_beta   90.00
_cell.angle_gamma   90.00
#
_symmetry.space_group_name_H-M   'P 1'
#
loop_
_entity.id
_entity.type
_entity.pdbx_description
1 polymer ?
#
loop_
_entity_poly.entity_id
_entity_poly.type
_entity_poly.pdbx_seq_one_letter_code
_entity_poly.pdbx_strand_id
1 'polypeptide(L)'
;MHDGDTTIASKDLTDETTNHHFTTFHAPQGIKIQTTPNFLYDATVTTHNPENSSSYRIFISTIIPEDILLDDQELETLCPEIPEADRNRLLPYSLYGFRWAIEVIFYEQKTFWSFGKYMVRSKNGIESYVNFLVIAYSGVQLLPFKQKKYTHLKAENSQVKKQLIGMAIQHEVFFYTFVLSIENRIKSLALLKAYEQWIEENHNF
;
A
#
# COMPACT_ATOMS: atom_id res chain seq x y z
N MET A 1 -33.83 -20.92 -46.16
CA MET A 1 -32.98 -21.91 -46.85
C MET A 1 -31.61 -21.27 -46.96
N HIS A 2 -30.53 -21.72 -46.33
CA HIS A 2 -30.18 -22.88 -45.51
C HIS A 2 -28.81 -22.47 -44.90
N ASP A 3 -28.70 -22.31 -43.58
CA ASP A 3 -28.01 -23.21 -42.63
C ASP A 3 -26.48 -23.11 -42.50
N GLY A 4 -26.03 -23.18 -41.23
CA GLY A 4 -24.67 -23.52 -40.77
C GLY A 4 -23.74 -22.32 -40.57
N ASP A 5 -22.97 -22.15 -39.48
CA ASP A 5 -22.60 -23.09 -38.43
C ASP A 5 -22.05 -22.33 -37.20
N THR A 6 -22.09 -22.99 -36.05
CA THR A 6 -21.65 -22.52 -34.73
C THR A 6 -20.13 -22.59 -34.62
N THR A 7 -19.49 -21.61 -33.98
CA THR A 7 -18.20 -21.85 -33.28
C THR A 7 -18.10 -20.96 -32.05
N ILE A 8 -18.09 -21.62 -30.89
CA ILE A 8 -17.71 -21.06 -29.59
C ILE A 8 -16.19 -21.00 -29.56
N ALA A 9 -15.62 -19.81 -29.33
CA ALA A 9 -14.24 -19.66 -28.91
C ALA A 9 -14.14 -18.50 -27.91
N SER A 10 -13.90 -18.87 -26.66
CA SER A 10 -13.45 -18.04 -25.55
C SER A 10 -12.31 -17.10 -25.95
N LYS A 11 -12.41 -15.81 -25.59
CA LYS A 11 -11.25 -14.93 -25.59
C LYS A 11 -11.34 -13.88 -24.48
N ASP A 12 -10.54 -14.16 -23.45
CA ASP A 12 -9.76 -13.23 -22.66
C ASP A 12 -10.48 -12.07 -21.96
N LEU A 13 -10.74 -12.28 -20.67
CA LEU A 13 -10.77 -11.21 -19.68
C LEU A 13 -9.43 -10.44 -19.79
N THR A 14 -9.48 -9.32 -20.47
CA THR A 14 -8.41 -8.32 -20.45
C THR A 14 -8.90 -7.18 -19.59
N ASP A 15 -8.43 -7.22 -18.35
CA ASP A 15 -7.87 -6.08 -17.64
C ASP A 15 -8.59 -4.75 -17.89
N GLU A 16 -9.65 -4.51 -17.11
CA GLU A 16 -10.15 -3.16 -16.83
C GLU A 16 -9.06 -2.38 -16.09
N THR A 17 -8.03 -2.00 -16.86
CA THR A 17 -7.22 -0.84 -16.57
C THR A 17 -8.18 0.34 -16.54
N THR A 18 -8.59 0.69 -15.34
CA THR A 18 -9.27 1.94 -15.03
C THR A 18 -8.27 3.06 -15.30
N ASN A 19 -8.06 3.34 -16.59
CA ASN A 19 -7.47 4.58 -17.05
C ASN A 19 -8.42 5.69 -16.62
N HIS A 20 -8.18 6.24 -15.42
CA HIS A 20 -8.72 7.54 -15.07
C HIS A 20 -8.10 8.55 -16.03
N HIS A 21 -8.75 8.73 -17.19
CA HIS A 21 -8.51 9.87 -18.05
C HIS A 21 -8.96 11.12 -17.28
N PHE A 22 -8.03 11.76 -16.58
CA PHE A 22 -8.22 13.09 -16.00
C PHE A 22 -8.15 14.11 -17.13
N THR A 23 -9.24 14.26 -17.86
CA THR A 23 -9.39 15.36 -18.82
C THR A 23 -9.65 16.64 -18.02
N THR A 24 -8.59 17.29 -17.56
CA THR A 24 -8.67 18.63 -16.97
C THR A 24 -8.84 19.62 -18.12
N PHE A 25 -10.08 20.07 -18.35
CA PHE A 25 -10.33 21.26 -19.17
C PHE A 25 -10.80 22.41 -18.27
N HIS A 26 -10.18 23.57 -18.51
CA HIS A 26 -10.27 24.81 -17.77
C HIS A 26 -11.69 25.23 -17.38
N ALA A 27 -11.97 25.25 -16.07
CA ALA A 27 -12.72 26.35 -15.49
C ALA A 27 -11.70 27.39 -14.98
N PRO A 28 -11.56 28.54 -15.67
CA PRO A 28 -10.72 29.63 -15.23
C PRO A 28 -11.37 30.24 -13.99
N GLN A 29 -10.55 30.64 -13.02
CA GLN A 29 -10.92 31.29 -11.76
C GLN A 29 -11.35 30.30 -10.65
N GLY A 30 -10.43 30.07 -9.69
CA GLY A 30 -10.85 29.64 -8.36
C GLY A 30 -11.76 30.74 -7.81
N ILE A 31 -13.00 30.39 -7.49
CA ILE A 31 -13.97 31.37 -7.00
C ILE A 31 -13.84 31.39 -5.49
N LYS A 32 -13.39 32.53 -4.96
CA LYS A 32 -13.39 32.79 -3.52
C LYS A 32 -14.82 33.15 -3.10
N ILE A 33 -15.44 32.30 -2.28
CA ILE A 33 -16.80 32.51 -1.79
C ILE A 33 -16.73 32.95 -0.33
N GLN A 34 -17.30 34.12 -0.02
CA GLN A 34 -17.45 34.62 1.35
C GLN A 34 -18.92 34.51 1.77
N THR A 35 -19.25 33.55 2.64
CA THR A 35 -20.63 33.31 3.11
C THR A 35 -20.92 33.98 4.47
N THR A 36 -19.87 34.32 5.23
CA THR A 36 -19.93 35.05 6.50
C THR A 36 -18.67 35.93 6.65
N PRO A 37 -18.65 36.96 7.52
CA PRO A 37 -17.55 37.93 7.57
C PRO A 37 -16.16 37.32 7.78
N ASN A 38 -16.07 36.11 8.34
CA ASN A 38 -14.82 35.52 8.82
C ASN A 38 -14.40 34.22 8.13
N PHE A 39 -15.18 33.69 7.18
CA PHE A 39 -14.83 32.43 6.51
C PHE A 39 -14.70 32.64 5.00
N LEU A 40 -13.50 32.36 4.50
CA LEU A 40 -13.14 32.40 3.09
C LEU A 40 -12.97 30.96 2.61
N TYR A 41 -13.68 30.60 1.54
CA TYR A 41 -13.62 29.27 0.94
C TYR A 41 -13.08 29.37 -0.48
N ASP A 42 -12.28 28.39 -0.87
CA ASP A 42 -11.88 28.17 -2.27
C ASP A 42 -12.80 27.13 -2.90
N ALA A 43 -13.33 27.42 -4.09
CA ALA A 43 -14.18 26.52 -4.84
C ALA A 43 -13.57 26.20 -6.21
N THR A 44 -13.43 24.91 -6.49
CA THR A 44 -12.93 24.37 -7.76
C THR A 44 -14.02 23.52 -8.42
N VAL A 45 -14.23 23.70 -9.71
CA VAL A 45 -15.19 22.89 -10.50
C VAL A 45 -14.42 21.90 -11.36
N THR A 46 -14.79 20.63 -11.29
CA THR A 46 -14.20 19.55 -12.10
C THR A 46 -15.26 18.82 -12.91
N THR A 47 -14.87 18.25 -14.05
CA THR A 47 -15.73 17.43 -14.90
C THR A 47 -14.91 16.31 -15.51
N HIS A 48 -15.50 15.12 -15.65
CA HIS A 48 -14.91 14.02 -16.41
C HIS A 48 -15.44 13.96 -17.86
N ASN A 49 -16.53 14.68 -18.16
CA ASN A 49 -17.15 14.74 -19.48
C ASN A 49 -17.85 16.09 -19.69
N PRO A 50 -17.21 17.08 -20.34
CA PRO A 50 -17.75 18.43 -20.51
C PRO A 50 -19.12 18.49 -21.19
N GLU A 51 -19.43 17.52 -22.05
CA GLU A 51 -20.69 17.42 -22.81
C GLU A 51 -21.87 16.96 -21.94
N ASN A 52 -21.58 16.35 -20.78
CA ASN A 52 -22.61 15.89 -19.86
C ASN A 52 -22.71 16.85 -18.66
N SER A 53 -23.81 17.60 -18.56
CA SER A 53 -24.06 18.53 -17.45
C SER A 53 -24.10 17.86 -16.07
N SER A 54 -24.39 16.57 -15.98
CA SER A 54 -24.38 15.81 -14.70
C SER A 54 -22.98 15.40 -14.24
N SER A 55 -21.96 15.56 -15.09
CA SER A 55 -20.57 15.18 -14.79
C SER A 55 -19.82 16.21 -13.94
N TYR A 56 -20.34 17.43 -13.87
CA TYR A 56 -19.72 18.54 -13.14
C TYR A 56 -19.80 18.28 -11.63
N ARG A 57 -18.66 18.45 -10.96
CA ARG A 57 -18.50 18.32 -9.51
C ARG A 57 -17.89 19.61 -8.98
N ILE A 58 -18.31 20.01 -7.78
CA ILE A 58 -17.74 21.15 -7.07
C ILE A 58 -16.94 20.61 -5.89
N PHE A 59 -15.69 21.02 -5.81
CA PHE A 59 -14.82 20.84 -4.65
C PHE A 59 -14.77 22.16 -3.87
N ILE A 60 -14.97 22.10 -2.56
CA ILE A 60 -14.93 23.26 -1.67
C ILE A 60 -13.85 22.98 -0.62
N SER A 61 -12.90 23.90 -0.51
CA SER A 61 -11.83 23.87 0.48
C SER A 61 -11.99 25.02 1.47
N THR A 62 -11.75 24.73 2.75
CA THR A 62 -11.59 25.75 3.79
C THR A 62 -10.17 26.29 3.87
N ILE A 63 -9.24 25.66 3.15
CA ILE A 63 -7.84 26.06 3.04
C ILE A 63 -7.68 26.77 1.70
N ILE A 64 -7.15 27.98 1.75
CA ILE A 64 -6.88 28.79 0.57
C ILE A 64 -5.54 28.31 -0.02
N PRO A 65 -5.42 28.20 -1.36
CA PRO A 65 -4.17 27.73 -1.96
C PRO A 65 -2.93 28.54 -1.52
N GLU A 66 -3.07 29.85 -1.34
CA GLU A 66 -1.98 30.73 -0.92
C GLU A 66 -1.49 30.50 0.53
N ASP A 67 -2.30 29.84 1.38
CA ASP A 67 -1.91 29.51 2.75
C ASP A 67 -1.08 28.22 2.83
N ILE A 68 -1.00 27.46 1.73
CA ILE A 68 -0.25 26.20 1.67
C ILE A 68 1.18 26.51 1.22
N LEU A 69 2.12 26.45 2.15
CA LEU A 69 3.54 26.69 1.89
C LEU A 69 4.21 25.38 1.46
N LEU A 70 4.48 25.25 0.16
CA LEU A 70 5.30 24.19 -0.42
C LEU A 70 6.41 24.82 -1.27
N ASP A 71 7.56 24.17 -1.33
CA ASP A 71 8.60 24.57 -2.28
C ASP A 71 8.30 24.06 -3.71
N ASP A 72 9.04 24.58 -4.69
CA ASP A 72 8.83 24.23 -6.11
C ASP A 72 9.05 22.73 -6.38
N GLN A 73 9.95 22.08 -5.63
CA GLN A 73 10.25 20.66 -5.78
C GLN A 73 9.11 19.78 -5.22
N GLU A 74 8.55 20.16 -4.08
CA GLU A 74 7.38 19.53 -3.48
C GLU A 74 6.17 19.66 -4.40
N LEU A 75 5.95 20.84 -4.99
CA LEU A 75 4.85 21.08 -5.90
C LEU A 75 4.92 20.18 -7.15
N GLU A 76 6.11 20.03 -7.73
CA GLU A 76 6.34 19.14 -8.87
C GLU A 76 6.11 17.66 -8.53
N THR A 77 6.51 17.26 -7.32
CA THR A 77 6.37 15.87 -6.85
C THR A 77 4.92 15.51 -6.54
N LEU A 78 4.15 16.42 -5.93
CA LEU A 78 2.80 16.16 -5.44
C LEU A 78 1.73 16.32 -6.52
N CYS A 79 1.98 17.11 -7.56
CA CYS A 79 1.01 17.42 -8.61
C CYS A 79 1.56 17.18 -10.03
N PRO A 80 2.11 15.98 -10.35
CA PRO A 80 2.79 15.76 -11.62
C PRO A 80 1.85 15.80 -12.84
N GLU A 81 0.58 15.45 -12.64
CA GLU A 81 -0.44 15.37 -13.70
C GLU A 81 -1.09 16.73 -14.03
N ILE A 82 -0.85 17.76 -13.21
CA ILE A 82 -1.46 19.09 -13.36
C ILE A 82 -0.47 20.02 -14.08
N PRO A 83 -0.94 20.80 -15.09
CA PRO A 83 -0.13 21.81 -15.75
C PRO A 83 0.49 22.79 -14.74
N GLU A 84 1.77 23.13 -14.94
CA GLU A 84 2.55 23.97 -14.01
C GLU A 84 1.82 25.26 -13.61
N ALA A 85 1.20 25.94 -14.59
CA ALA A 85 0.45 27.17 -14.38
C ALA A 85 -0.75 27.03 -13.41
N ASP A 86 -1.33 25.83 -13.30
CA ASP A 86 -2.51 25.56 -12.47
C ASP A 86 -2.16 24.88 -11.13
N ARG A 87 -0.92 24.40 -10.92
CA ARG A 87 -0.52 23.63 -9.74
C ARG A 87 -0.78 24.39 -8.44
N ASN A 88 -0.36 25.65 -8.37
CA ASN A 88 -0.56 26.49 -7.18
C ASN A 88 -2.05 26.74 -6.90
N ARG A 89 -2.86 26.96 -7.95
CA ARG A 89 -4.30 27.23 -7.79
C ARG A 89 -5.07 25.99 -7.36
N LEU A 90 -4.74 24.83 -7.92
CA LEU A 90 -5.44 23.57 -7.68
C LEU A 90 -4.85 22.79 -6.50
N LEU A 91 -3.88 23.36 -5.78
CA LEU A 91 -3.15 22.67 -4.73
C LEU A 91 -4.05 22.03 -3.65
N PRO A 92 -5.07 22.71 -3.09
CA PRO A 92 -5.98 22.07 -2.14
C PRO A 92 -6.71 20.85 -2.73
N TYR A 93 -7.09 20.91 -4.00
CA TYR A 93 -7.73 19.81 -4.70
C TYR A 93 -6.77 18.63 -4.91
N SER A 94 -5.53 18.90 -5.33
CA SER A 94 -4.50 17.88 -5.49
C SER A 94 -4.20 17.16 -4.19
N LEU A 95 -4.03 17.91 -3.09
CA LEU A 95 -3.78 17.35 -1.76
C LEU A 95 -4.97 16.51 -1.26
N TYR A 96 -6.20 16.88 -1.63
CA TYR A 96 -7.38 16.07 -1.33
C TYR A 96 -7.31 14.68 -1.97
N GLY A 97 -6.55 14.51 -3.05
CA GLY A 97 -6.26 13.20 -3.64
C GLY A 97 -5.64 12.21 -2.66
N PHE A 98 -4.81 12.67 -1.70
CA PHE A 98 -4.22 11.80 -0.67
C PHE A 98 -5.25 11.16 0.25
N ARG A 99 -6.44 11.75 0.40
CA ARG A 99 -7.53 11.17 1.18
C ARG A 99 -7.91 9.79 0.65
N TRP A 100 -7.94 9.61 -0.67
CA TRP A 100 -8.24 8.31 -1.28
C TRP A 100 -7.14 7.28 -0.98
N ALA A 101 -5.86 7.69 -1.03
CA ALA A 101 -4.75 6.81 -0.69
C ALA A 101 -4.85 6.30 0.77
N ILE A 102 -5.24 7.16 1.71
CA ILE A 102 -5.49 6.78 3.10
C ILE A 102 -6.61 5.74 3.21
N GLU A 103 -7.70 5.93 2.46
CA GLU A 103 -8.84 5.01 2.41
C GLU A 103 -8.43 3.63 1.88
N VAL A 104 -7.62 3.60 0.82
CA VAL A 104 -7.04 2.38 0.26
C VAL A 104 -6.17 1.66 1.30
N ILE A 105 -5.30 2.38 2.02
CA ILE A 105 -4.47 1.81 3.09
C ILE A 105 -5.34 1.12 4.15
N PHE A 106 -6.40 1.80 4.62
CA PHE A 106 -7.30 1.20 5.61
C PHE A 106 -8.03 -0.03 5.09
N TYR A 107 -8.48 0.00 3.83
CA TYR A 107 -9.13 -1.14 3.19
C TYR A 107 -8.18 -2.34 3.12
N GLU A 108 -6.96 -2.13 2.63
CA GLU A 108 -5.97 -3.20 2.48
C GLU A 108 -5.57 -3.79 3.83
N GLN A 109 -5.38 -2.96 4.85
CA GLN A 109 -5.04 -3.42 6.19
C GLN A 109 -6.15 -4.29 6.79
N LYS A 110 -7.42 -3.88 6.65
CA LYS A 110 -8.56 -4.66 7.15
C LYS A 110 -8.74 -5.96 6.38
N THR A 111 -8.56 -5.94 5.06
CA THR A 111 -8.86 -7.09 4.19
C THR A 111 -7.73 -8.10 4.15
N PHE A 112 -6.51 -7.66 3.86
CA PHE A 112 -5.39 -8.57 3.60
C PHE A 112 -4.50 -8.79 4.81
N TRP A 113 -4.45 -7.84 5.74
CA TRP A 113 -3.53 -7.88 6.88
C TRP A 113 -4.19 -8.28 8.19
N SER A 114 -5.52 -8.38 8.22
CA SER A 114 -6.22 -8.86 9.42
C SER A 114 -5.88 -10.32 9.74
N PHE A 115 -5.91 -10.68 11.03
CA PHE A 115 -5.82 -12.08 11.47
C PHE A 115 -7.09 -12.91 11.16
N GLY A 116 -7.91 -12.47 10.20
CA GLY A 116 -9.16 -13.12 9.81
C GLY A 116 -10.09 -13.31 11.01
N LYS A 117 -10.24 -14.57 11.45
CA LYS A 117 -11.15 -14.96 12.54
C LYS A 117 -10.54 -14.83 13.95
N TYR A 118 -9.25 -14.55 14.07
CA TYR A 118 -8.61 -14.44 15.38
C TYR A 118 -9.03 -13.15 16.09
N MET A 119 -9.60 -13.28 17.29
CA MET A 119 -10.12 -12.16 18.07
C MET A 119 -9.21 -11.84 19.25
N VAL A 120 -8.56 -10.67 19.21
CA VAL A 120 -7.91 -10.08 20.39
C VAL A 120 -8.98 -9.36 21.22
N ARG A 121 -9.13 -9.73 22.50
CA ARG A 121 -10.26 -9.26 23.34
C ARG A 121 -9.91 -8.18 24.36
N SER A 122 -8.63 -7.99 24.67
CA SER A 122 -8.21 -6.92 25.58
C SER A 122 -8.00 -5.62 24.82
N LYS A 123 -8.38 -4.48 25.42
CA LYS A 123 -8.13 -3.14 24.85
C LYS A 123 -6.64 -2.97 24.48
N ASN A 124 -5.75 -3.26 25.42
CA ASN A 124 -4.31 -3.14 25.21
C ASN A 124 -3.78 -4.06 24.09
N GLY A 125 -4.36 -5.27 23.97
CA GLY A 125 -4.03 -6.19 22.90
C GLY A 125 -4.48 -5.68 21.54
N ILE A 126 -5.69 -5.11 21.44
CA ILE A 126 -6.22 -4.52 20.20
C ILE A 126 -5.35 -3.33 19.78
N GLU A 127 -5.02 -2.44 20.70
CA GLU A 127 -4.16 -1.27 20.41
C GLU A 127 -2.77 -1.70 19.93
N SER A 128 -2.13 -2.63 20.65
CA SER A 128 -0.81 -3.17 20.27
C SER A 128 -0.85 -3.84 18.90
N TYR A 129 -1.92 -4.59 18.62
CA TYR A 129 -2.12 -5.25 17.34
C TYR A 129 -2.26 -4.25 16.19
N VAL A 130 -3.12 -3.24 16.33
CA VAL A 130 -3.32 -2.22 15.29
C VAL A 130 -2.01 -1.46 15.04
N ASN A 131 -1.27 -1.10 16.09
CA ASN A 131 0.03 -0.42 15.95
C ASN A 131 1.05 -1.30 15.22
N PHE A 132 1.15 -2.57 15.59
CA PHE A 132 2.03 -3.52 14.92
C PHE A 132 1.65 -3.69 13.44
N LEU A 133 0.35 -3.79 13.15
CA LEU A 133 -0.17 -3.90 11.79
C LEU A 133 0.27 -2.73 10.91
N VAL A 134 0.14 -1.51 11.43
CA VAL A 134 0.52 -0.29 10.71
C VAL A 134 2.03 -0.27 10.44
N ILE A 135 2.87 -0.65 11.42
CA ILE A 135 4.33 -0.72 11.24
C ILE A 135 4.70 -1.78 10.21
N ALA A 136 4.13 -2.98 10.32
CA ALA A 136 4.42 -4.08 9.40
C ALA A 136 3.98 -3.77 7.97
N TYR A 137 2.77 -3.22 7.81
CA TYR A 137 2.24 -2.76 6.53
C TYR A 137 3.16 -1.70 5.91
N SER A 138 3.49 -0.65 6.68
CA SER A 138 4.33 0.46 6.20
C SER A 138 5.73 -0.04 5.82
N GLY A 139 6.31 -0.93 6.64
CA GLY A 139 7.59 -1.56 6.35
C GLY A 139 7.58 -2.29 5.01
N VAL A 140 6.56 -3.12 4.75
CA VAL A 140 6.42 -3.85 3.49
C VAL A 140 6.18 -2.93 2.29
N GLN A 141 5.43 -1.85 2.45
CA GLN A 141 5.20 -0.89 1.37
C GLN A 141 6.44 -0.07 1.03
N LEU A 142 7.24 0.30 2.03
CA LEU A 142 8.43 1.15 1.86
C LEU A 142 9.69 0.36 1.48
N LEU A 143 9.75 -0.94 1.80
CA LEU A 143 10.92 -1.78 1.54
C LEU A 143 11.41 -1.72 0.07
N PRO A 144 10.53 -1.78 -0.97
CA PRO A 144 10.93 -1.67 -2.37
C PRO A 144 11.61 -0.35 -2.73
N PHE A 145 11.32 0.73 -1.99
CA PHE A 145 11.87 2.05 -2.22
C PHE A 145 13.21 2.25 -1.51
N LYS A 146 13.47 1.53 -0.42
CA LYS A 146 14.71 1.64 0.35
C LYS A 146 15.79 0.65 -0.08
N GLN A 147 15.42 -0.53 -0.58
CA GLN A 147 16.37 -1.60 -0.87
C GLN A 147 16.33 -2.06 -2.33
N LYS A 148 17.49 -2.04 -2.99
CA LYS A 148 17.63 -2.42 -4.41
C LYS A 148 17.11 -3.84 -4.72
N LYS A 149 17.31 -4.78 -3.80
CA LYS A 149 16.84 -6.18 -3.92
C LYS A 149 15.33 -6.28 -4.20
N TYR A 150 14.54 -5.36 -3.66
CA TYR A 150 13.08 -5.38 -3.74
C TYR A 150 12.52 -4.38 -4.77
N THR A 151 13.36 -3.79 -5.62
CA THR A 151 12.92 -2.77 -6.60
C THR A 151 11.84 -3.28 -7.55
N HIS A 152 11.88 -4.56 -7.90
CA HIS A 152 10.87 -5.21 -8.75
C HIS A 152 9.46 -5.16 -8.13
N LEU A 153 9.35 -5.03 -6.80
CA LEU A 153 8.08 -4.96 -6.08
C LEU A 153 7.46 -3.56 -6.04
N LYS A 154 8.09 -2.53 -6.62
CA LYS A 154 7.56 -1.15 -6.55
C LYS A 154 6.20 -1.00 -7.24
N ALA A 155 6.04 -1.62 -8.40
CA ALA A 155 4.81 -1.56 -9.20
C ALA A 155 3.77 -2.62 -8.81
N GLU A 156 4.13 -3.53 -7.90
CA GLU A 156 3.26 -4.64 -7.52
C GLU A 156 2.16 -4.19 -6.55
N ASN A 157 1.07 -4.95 -6.51
CA ASN A 157 0.00 -4.75 -5.53
C ASN A 157 0.52 -5.10 -4.12
N SER A 158 0.06 -4.36 -3.11
CA SER A 158 0.22 -4.59 -1.67
C SER A 158 0.09 -6.05 -1.24
N GLN A 159 -0.86 -6.80 -1.82
CA GLN A 159 -1.02 -8.23 -1.52
C GLN A 159 0.17 -9.07 -2.00
N VAL A 160 0.66 -8.82 -3.22
CA VAL A 160 1.82 -9.52 -3.80
C VAL A 160 3.08 -9.19 -3.00
N LYS A 161 3.28 -7.91 -2.63
CA LYS A 161 4.39 -7.49 -1.77
C LYS A 161 4.38 -8.26 -0.45
N LYS A 162 3.23 -8.32 0.22
CA LYS A 162 3.05 -9.06 1.48
C LYS A 162 3.42 -10.54 1.30
N GLN A 163 2.92 -11.18 0.25
CA GLN A 163 3.15 -12.59 -0.01
C GLN A 163 4.64 -12.88 -0.24
N LEU A 164 5.28 -12.18 -1.17
CA LEU A 164 6.67 -12.46 -1.54
C LEU A 164 7.64 -12.15 -0.40
N ILE A 165 7.44 -11.05 0.31
CA ILE A 165 8.25 -10.72 1.49
C ILE A 165 7.98 -11.73 2.61
N GLY A 166 6.71 -12.10 2.83
CA GLY A 166 6.33 -13.12 3.81
C GLY A 166 6.98 -14.47 3.54
N MET A 167 6.99 -14.93 2.29
CA MET A 167 7.67 -16.16 1.87
C MET A 167 9.18 -16.09 2.10
N ALA A 168 9.82 -14.96 1.77
CA ALA A 168 11.25 -14.78 2.02
C ALA A 168 11.58 -14.89 3.52
N ILE A 169 10.79 -14.24 4.39
CA ILE A 169 10.95 -14.33 5.85
C ILE A 169 10.74 -15.78 6.33
N GLN A 170 9.70 -16.46 5.84
CA GLN A 170 9.42 -17.85 6.21
C GLN A 170 10.57 -18.79 5.81
N HIS A 171 11.16 -18.59 4.63
CA HIS A 171 12.31 -19.36 4.19
C HIS A 171 13.51 -19.13 5.11
N GLU A 172 13.82 -17.88 5.46
CA GLU A 172 14.94 -17.57 6.37
C GLU A 172 14.73 -18.18 7.76
N VAL A 173 13.52 -18.09 8.32
CA VAL A 173 13.18 -18.73 9.61
C VAL A 173 13.31 -20.25 9.53
N PHE A 174 12.82 -20.86 8.45
CA PHE A 174 12.96 -22.30 8.23
C PHE A 174 14.42 -22.72 8.15
N PHE A 175 15.25 -22.04 7.35
CA PHE A 175 16.67 -22.35 7.25
C PHE A 175 17.40 -22.18 8.59
N TYR A 176 17.13 -21.09 9.30
CA TYR A 176 17.73 -20.85 10.61
C TYR A 176 17.39 -21.96 11.62
N THR A 177 16.10 -22.30 11.73
CA THR A 177 15.63 -23.37 12.62
C THR A 177 16.19 -24.74 12.25
N PHE A 178 16.32 -25.03 10.95
CA PHE A 178 16.94 -26.25 10.45
C PHE A 178 18.43 -26.34 10.81
N VAL A 179 19.21 -25.28 10.56
CA VAL A 179 20.64 -25.23 10.91
C VAL A 179 20.82 -25.41 12.42
N LEU A 180 20.02 -24.70 13.23
CA LEU A 180 20.05 -24.81 14.68
C LEU A 180 19.75 -26.25 15.16
N SER A 181 18.79 -26.93 14.52
CA SER A 181 18.47 -28.33 14.79
C SER A 181 19.65 -29.27 14.51
N ILE A 182 20.33 -29.10 13.38
CA ILE A 182 21.54 -29.88 13.04
C ILE A 182 22.65 -29.63 14.05
N GLU A 183 22.94 -28.36 14.36
CA GLU A 183 24.00 -27.98 15.28
C GLU A 183 23.79 -28.60 16.66
N ASN A 184 22.57 -28.54 17.17
CA ASN A 184 22.19 -29.16 18.44
C ASN A 184 22.39 -30.68 18.40
N ARG A 185 22.07 -31.34 17.29
CA ARG A 185 22.26 -32.79 17.13
C ARG A 185 23.73 -33.20 17.03
N ILE A 186 24.58 -32.40 16.38
CA ILE A 186 26.04 -32.64 16.34
C ILE A 186 26.64 -32.50 17.74
N LYS A 187 26.27 -31.43 18.46
CA LYS A 187 26.70 -31.22 19.85
C LYS A 187 26.21 -32.35 20.76
N SER A 188 24.97 -32.82 20.61
CA SER A 188 24.44 -33.93 21.38
C SER A 188 25.13 -35.27 21.05
N LEU A 189 25.47 -35.52 19.78
CA LEU A 189 26.23 -36.72 19.38
C LEU A 189 27.65 -36.71 19.94
N ALA A 190 28.32 -35.56 19.96
CA ALA A 190 29.63 -35.41 20.59
C ALA A 190 29.56 -35.67 22.10
N LEU A 191 28.52 -35.16 22.76
CA LEU A 191 28.26 -35.42 24.19
C LEU A 191 27.91 -36.89 24.46
N LEU A 192 27.10 -37.52 23.61
CA LEU A 192 26.76 -38.94 23.72
C LEU A 192 28.01 -39.82 23.58
N LYS A 193 28.87 -39.56 22.60
CA LYS A 193 30.14 -40.28 22.44
C LYS A 193 31.08 -40.10 23.64
N ALA A 194 31.20 -38.88 24.15
CA ALA A 194 32.01 -38.61 25.33
C ALA A 194 31.47 -39.34 26.58
N TYR A 195 30.15 -39.43 26.71
CA TYR A 195 29.49 -40.16 27.78
C TYR A 195 29.67 -41.69 27.64
N GLU A 196 29.52 -42.25 26.44
CA GLU A 196 29.80 -43.67 26.15
C GLU A 196 31.25 -44.03 26.49
N GLN A 197 32.21 -43.19 26.07
CA GLN A 197 33.62 -43.39 26.38
C GLN A 197 33.90 -43.31 27.90
N TRP A 198 33.28 -42.37 28.61
CA TRP A 198 33.39 -42.26 30.07
C TRP A 198 32.81 -43.49 30.79
N ILE A 199 31.71 -44.07 30.29
CA ILE A 199 31.16 -45.33 30.79
C ILE A 199 32.15 -46.48 30.59
N GLU A 200 32.72 -46.63 29.39
CA GLU A 200 33.69 -47.70 29.08
C GLU A 200 34.96 -47.62 29.94
N GLU A 201 35.43 -46.40 30.26
CA GLU A 201 36.60 -46.19 31.12
C GLU A 201 36.33 -46.49 32.60
N ASN A 202 35.12 -46.22 33.11
CA ASN A 202 34.77 -46.46 34.52
C ASN A 202 34.22 -47.86 34.82
N HIS A 203 33.81 -48.63 33.82
CA HIS A 203 33.36 -50.03 33.98
C HIS A 203 34.51 -51.06 33.89
N ASN A 204 35.75 -50.64 33.65
CA ASN A 204 36.94 -51.50 33.57
C ASN A 204 37.77 -51.58 34.88
N PHE A 205 37.13 -51.40 36.05
CA PHE A 205 37.71 -51.66 37.38
C PHE A 205 37.07 -52.87 38.06
#